data_AF-A0A7Z0IIY2-F1
#
_entry.id   AF-A0A7Z0IIY2-F1
#
_cell.length_a   1.000
_cell.length_b   1.000
_cell.length_c   1.000
_cell.angle_alpha   90.00
_cell.angle_beta   90.00
_cell.angle_gamma   90.00
#
_symmetry.space_group_name_H-M   'P 1'
#
loop_
_entity.id
_entity.type
_entity.pdbx_description
1 polymer ?
#
loop_
_entity_poly.entity_id
_entity_poly.type
_entity_poly.pdbx_seq_one_letter_code
_entity_poly.pdbx_strand_id
1 'polypeptide(L)'
;MAEIPRPAGTGITVQVRTPSGLAFVIVGGVSIILGGLAAAATSPLGWEHGSWAAAYLVLVTGAAQLLLGVGQDHFTGGNVSGRLSVAELVGLNVGSVGVIAGTLAAQPWIVDVGGLLVLLALVLMLVAVRGAPSGAAVVVYRLVIVLLVVSIPIGLVLAYFDAGAP
;
A
#
# COMPACT_ATOMS: atom_id res chain seq x y z
N MET A 1 46.91 -44.02 -2.81
CA MET A 1 45.57 -43.58 -3.24
C MET A 1 45.27 -42.31 -2.46
N ALA A 2 45.56 -41.13 -3.03
CA ALA A 2 45.45 -39.84 -2.34
C ALA A 2 44.15 -39.15 -2.75
N GLU A 3 43.34 -38.80 -1.77
CA GLU A 3 42.01 -38.20 -1.94
C GLU A 3 42.17 -36.72 -2.29
N ILE A 4 41.71 -36.32 -3.48
CA ILE A 4 41.77 -34.95 -3.98
C ILE A 4 40.64 -34.14 -3.30
N PRO A 5 40.92 -33.06 -2.54
CA PRO A 5 39.88 -32.23 -1.94
C PRO A 5 39.12 -31.48 -3.02
N ARG A 6 37.78 -31.66 -3.08
CA ARG A 6 36.93 -30.89 -4.00
C ARG A 6 36.86 -29.43 -3.52
N PRO A 7 37.07 -28.43 -4.40
CA PRO A 7 36.89 -27.04 -4.04
C PRO A 7 35.43 -26.78 -3.68
N ALA A 8 35.21 -26.15 -2.52
CA ALA A 8 33.91 -25.67 -2.11
C ALA A 8 33.39 -24.71 -3.17
N GLY A 9 32.26 -25.07 -3.80
CA GLY A 9 31.59 -24.22 -4.78
C GLY A 9 31.09 -22.97 -4.07
N THR A 10 31.86 -21.89 -4.12
CA THR A 10 31.41 -20.54 -3.79
C THR A 10 30.41 -20.12 -4.86
N GLY A 11 29.18 -20.58 -4.73
CA GLY A 11 28.05 -20.06 -5.49
C GLY A 11 27.89 -18.59 -5.12
N ILE A 12 28.34 -17.70 -6.01
CA ILE A 12 27.98 -16.28 -5.93
C ILE A 12 26.49 -16.22 -6.25
N THR A 13 25.65 -16.35 -5.22
CA THR A 13 24.24 -16.01 -5.34
C THR A 13 24.17 -14.50 -5.48
N VAL A 14 24.12 -14.02 -6.72
CA VAL A 14 23.72 -12.65 -7.01
C VAL A 14 22.25 -12.55 -6.60
N GLN A 15 21.99 -12.24 -5.34
CA GLN A 15 20.66 -11.80 -4.92
C GLN A 15 20.43 -10.46 -5.62
N VAL A 16 19.66 -10.49 -6.70
CA VAL A 16 19.10 -9.29 -7.31
C VAL A 16 18.18 -8.67 -6.26
N ARG A 17 18.74 -7.80 -5.43
CA ARG A 17 17.98 -7.00 -4.46
C ARG A 17 17.25 -5.96 -5.29
N THR A 18 16.06 -6.28 -5.78
CA THR A 18 15.14 -5.24 -6.24
C THR A 18 14.87 -4.35 -5.03
N PRO A 19 15.20 -3.04 -5.08
CA PRO A 19 14.86 -2.15 -4.00
C PRO A 19 13.35 -2.17 -3.88
N SER A 20 12.85 -2.62 -2.73
CA SER A 20 11.42 -2.79 -2.46
C SER A 20 10.62 -1.54 -2.82
N GLY A 21 11.20 -0.35 -2.56
CA GLY A 21 10.66 0.95 -2.91
C GLY A 21 10.29 1.13 -4.38
N LEU A 22 11.02 0.52 -5.34
CA LEU A 22 10.73 0.70 -6.77
C LEU A 22 9.37 0.13 -7.16
N ALA A 23 8.98 -1.01 -6.59
CA ALA A 23 7.68 -1.62 -6.88
C ALA A 23 6.54 -0.73 -6.37
N PHE A 24 6.66 -0.17 -5.16
CA PHE A 24 5.71 0.82 -4.64
C PHE A 24 5.66 2.07 -5.52
N VAL A 25 6.82 2.51 -6.05
CA VAL A 25 6.89 3.66 -6.97
C VAL A 25 6.13 3.42 -8.26
N ILE A 26 6.34 2.27 -8.90
CA ILE A 26 5.68 1.93 -10.15
C ILE A 26 4.18 1.83 -9.95
N VAL A 27 3.74 1.05 -8.95
CA VAL A 27 2.31 0.82 -8.72
C VAL A 27 1.61 2.10 -8.25
N GLY A 28 2.28 2.92 -7.42
CA GLY A 28 1.78 4.22 -7.02
C GLY A 28 1.67 5.20 -8.19
N GLY A 29 2.69 5.27 -9.04
CA GLY A 29 2.67 6.11 -10.24
C GLY A 29 1.54 5.73 -11.20
N VAL A 30 1.37 4.43 -11.46
CA VAL A 30 0.26 3.91 -12.28
C VAL A 30 -1.09 4.29 -11.67
N SER A 31 -1.24 4.15 -10.35
CA SER A 31 -2.48 4.50 -9.65
C SER A 31 -2.83 5.99 -9.78
N ILE A 32 -1.85 6.88 -9.68
CA ILE A 32 -2.06 8.33 -9.86
C ILE A 32 -2.57 8.62 -11.27
N ILE A 33 -1.96 7.98 -12.29
CA ILE A 33 -2.38 8.15 -13.68
C ILE A 33 -3.81 7.64 -13.87
N LEU A 34 -4.13 6.44 -13.37
CA LEU A 34 -5.47 5.86 -13.46
C LEU A 34 -6.52 6.71 -12.73
N GLY A 35 -6.19 7.24 -11.56
CA GLY A 35 -7.08 8.14 -10.82
C GLY A 35 -7.31 9.47 -11.54
N GLY A 36 -6.27 10.05 -12.14
CA GLY A 36 -6.40 11.25 -12.99
C GLY A 36 -7.28 11.01 -14.22
N LEU A 37 -7.13 9.85 -14.87
CA LEU A 37 -7.99 9.44 -15.98
C LEU A 37 -9.44 9.24 -15.53
N ALA A 38 -9.65 8.58 -14.38
CA ALA A 38 -10.98 8.41 -13.80
C ALA A 38 -11.65 9.76 -13.48
N ALA A 39 -10.90 10.72 -12.93
CA ALA A 39 -11.39 12.07 -12.67
C ALA A 39 -11.83 12.77 -13.98
N ALA A 40 -11.02 12.68 -15.03
CA ALA A 40 -11.35 13.23 -16.34
C ALA A 40 -12.58 12.58 -16.98
N ALA A 41 -12.78 11.27 -16.76
CA ALA A 41 -13.92 10.52 -17.26
C ALA A 41 -15.20 10.74 -16.45
N THR A 42 -15.09 11.13 -15.17
CA THR A 42 -16.24 11.36 -14.29
C THR A 42 -17.13 12.48 -14.80
N SER A 43 -16.54 13.58 -15.27
CA SER A 43 -17.27 14.76 -15.78
C SER A 43 -18.18 14.46 -16.99
N PRO A 44 -17.72 13.78 -18.07
CA PRO A 44 -18.58 13.47 -19.21
C PRO A 44 -19.54 12.29 -18.98
N LEU A 45 -19.24 11.37 -18.04
CA LEU A 45 -20.04 10.15 -17.83
C LEU A 45 -21.10 10.27 -16.74
N GLY A 46 -21.13 11.35 -15.96
CA GLY A 46 -22.08 11.54 -14.86
C GLY A 46 -21.95 10.47 -13.78
N TRP A 47 -20.74 9.94 -13.58
CA TRP A 47 -20.52 8.77 -12.74
C TRP A 47 -20.50 9.17 -11.26
N GLU A 48 -21.57 8.83 -10.52
CA GLU A 48 -21.79 9.29 -9.15
C GLU A 48 -20.60 8.99 -8.22
N HIS A 49 -19.96 7.82 -8.38
CA HIS A 49 -18.84 7.38 -7.55
C HIS A 49 -17.47 7.66 -8.19
N GLY A 50 -17.44 8.25 -9.39
CA GLY A 50 -16.20 8.43 -10.16
C GLY A 50 -15.20 9.37 -9.49
N SER A 51 -15.68 10.47 -8.89
CA SER A 51 -14.84 11.42 -8.17
C SER A 51 -14.22 10.80 -6.91
N TRP A 52 -15.00 10.00 -6.18
CA TRP A 52 -14.52 9.26 -5.02
C TRP A 52 -13.46 8.22 -5.41
N ALA A 53 -13.74 7.39 -6.42
CA ALA A 53 -12.81 6.35 -6.87
C ALA A 53 -11.51 6.97 -7.40
N ALA A 54 -11.60 8.08 -8.13
CA ALA A 54 -10.45 8.84 -8.59
C ALA A 54 -9.60 9.37 -7.42
N ALA A 55 -10.23 9.98 -6.41
CA ALA A 55 -9.54 10.47 -5.23
C ALA A 55 -8.86 9.34 -4.45
N TYR A 56 -9.53 8.20 -4.29
CA TYR A 56 -8.96 7.02 -3.63
C TYR A 56 -7.72 6.49 -4.38
N LEU A 57 -7.80 6.38 -5.72
CA LEU A 57 -6.68 5.95 -6.55
C LEU A 57 -5.48 6.92 -6.46
N VAL A 58 -5.73 8.23 -6.53
CA VAL A 58 -4.64 9.22 -6.49
C VAL A 58 -4.01 9.29 -5.10
N LEU A 59 -4.82 9.38 -4.04
CA LEU A 59 -4.32 9.67 -2.70
C LEU A 59 -3.85 8.42 -1.96
N VAL A 60 -4.61 7.34 -2.01
CA VAL A 60 -4.34 6.13 -1.20
C VAL A 60 -3.43 5.17 -1.95
N THR A 61 -3.85 4.68 -3.12
CA THR A 61 -3.03 3.71 -3.88
C THR A 61 -1.88 4.38 -4.63
N GLY A 62 -1.96 5.69 -4.83
CA GLY A 62 -0.94 6.53 -5.44
C GLY A 62 0.00 7.17 -4.41
N ALA A 63 -0.33 8.40 -4.00
CA ALA A 63 0.54 9.27 -3.23
C ALA A 63 0.99 8.66 -1.88
N ALA A 64 0.07 8.07 -1.12
CA ALA A 64 0.42 7.40 0.13
C ALA A 64 1.32 6.19 -0.13
N GLN A 65 1.01 5.33 -1.11
CA GLN A 65 1.87 4.20 -1.45
C GLN A 65 3.30 4.63 -1.83
N LEU A 66 3.44 5.71 -2.62
CA LEU A 66 4.74 6.29 -2.96
C LEU A 66 5.50 6.71 -1.70
N LEU A 67 4.86 7.51 -0.85
CA LEU A 67 5.45 8.04 0.38
C LEU A 67 5.86 6.91 1.33
N LEU A 68 5.00 5.91 1.48
CA LEU A 68 5.22 4.79 2.39
C LEU A 68 6.34 3.86 1.89
N GLY A 69 6.35 3.54 0.59
CA GLY A 69 7.39 2.70 0.00
C GLY A 69 8.77 3.35 0.01
N VAL A 70 8.86 4.61 -0.42
CA VAL A 70 10.12 5.37 -0.42
C VAL A 70 10.57 5.69 1.01
N GLY A 71 9.64 6.10 1.87
CA GLY A 71 9.94 6.41 3.27
C GLY A 71 10.47 5.18 4.01
N GLN A 72 9.87 4.01 3.82
CA GLN A 72 10.35 2.78 4.43
C GLN A 72 11.76 2.42 3.96
N ASP A 73 12.03 2.49 2.65
CA ASP A 73 13.36 2.19 2.10
C ASP A 73 14.41 3.16 2.68
N HIS A 74 14.08 4.45 2.76
CA HIS A 74 14.92 5.49 3.34
C HIS A 74 15.21 5.25 4.84
N PHE A 75 14.18 5.00 5.65
CA PHE A 75 14.34 4.86 7.11
C PHE A 75 14.94 3.53 7.55
N THR A 76 14.87 2.50 6.71
CA THR A 76 15.41 1.17 7.03
C THR A 76 16.75 0.89 6.35
N GLY A 77 17.23 1.78 5.46
CA GLY A 77 18.39 1.51 4.61
C GLY A 77 18.16 0.31 3.69
N GLY A 78 16.90 0.08 3.30
CA GLY A 78 16.45 -1.08 2.54
C GLY A 78 16.47 -2.41 3.29
N ASN A 79 16.72 -2.43 4.60
CA ASN A 79 16.88 -3.67 5.38
C ASN A 79 15.56 -4.42 5.69
N VAL A 80 14.45 -4.03 5.07
CA VAL A 80 13.19 -4.78 5.14
C VAL A 80 13.32 -6.09 4.37
N SER A 81 12.84 -7.18 4.95
CA SER A 81 12.85 -8.48 4.28
C SER A 81 11.99 -8.43 3.02
N GLY A 82 12.47 -8.99 1.90
CA GLY A 82 11.72 -8.97 0.64
C GLY A 82 10.34 -9.62 0.74
N ARG A 83 10.18 -10.66 1.56
CA ARG A 83 8.87 -11.30 1.83
C ARG A 83 7.90 -10.34 2.51
N LEU A 84 8.38 -9.56 3.49
CA LEU A 84 7.58 -8.55 4.16
C LEU A 84 7.18 -7.44 3.21
N SER A 85 8.12 -6.92 2.41
CA SER A 85 7.81 -5.89 1.41
C SER A 85 6.79 -6.36 0.36
N VAL A 86 6.88 -7.62 -0.08
CA VAL A 86 5.88 -8.20 -0.97
C VAL A 86 4.53 -8.32 -0.27
N ALA A 87 4.50 -8.76 0.99
CA ALA A 87 3.26 -8.84 1.77
C ALA A 87 2.60 -7.46 1.97
N GLU A 88 3.39 -6.43 2.24
CA GLU A 88 2.93 -5.03 2.36
C GLU A 88 2.37 -4.52 1.02
N LEU A 89 3.09 -4.75 -0.08
CA LEU A 89 2.66 -4.31 -1.42
C LEU A 89 1.38 -5.03 -1.86
N VAL A 90 1.34 -6.36 -1.73
CA VAL A 90 0.15 -7.15 -2.03
C VAL A 90 -0.99 -6.74 -1.11
N GLY A 91 -0.70 -6.51 0.18
CA GLY A 91 -1.65 -6.01 1.16
C GLY A 91 -2.31 -4.70 0.73
N LEU A 92 -1.51 -3.68 0.49
CA LEU A 92 -2.00 -2.37 0.06
C LEU A 92 -2.83 -2.45 -1.21
N ASN A 93 -2.39 -3.23 -2.20
CA ASN A 93 -3.06 -3.27 -3.51
C ASN A 93 -4.31 -4.15 -3.52
N VAL A 94 -4.23 -5.39 -3.03
CA VAL A 94 -5.39 -6.29 -2.96
C VAL A 94 -6.46 -5.72 -2.05
N GLY A 95 -6.07 -5.16 -0.90
CA GLY A 95 -7.04 -4.58 0.03
C GLY A 95 -7.69 -3.33 -0.56
N SER A 96 -6.92 -2.49 -1.25
CA SER A 96 -7.47 -1.31 -1.95
C SER A 96 -8.41 -1.68 -3.09
N VAL A 97 -8.08 -2.71 -3.87
CA VAL A 97 -8.99 -3.24 -4.90
C VAL A 97 -10.27 -3.76 -4.25
N GLY A 98 -10.17 -4.45 -3.11
CA GLY A 98 -11.32 -4.88 -2.33
C GLY A 98 -12.21 -3.72 -1.88
N VAL A 99 -11.61 -2.65 -1.33
CA VAL A 99 -12.32 -1.42 -0.94
C VAL A 99 -13.04 -0.80 -2.13
N ILE A 100 -12.35 -0.59 -3.25
CA ILE A 100 -12.94 0.00 -4.46
C ILE A 100 -14.08 -0.88 -4.99
N ALA A 101 -13.81 -2.17 -5.21
CA ALA A 101 -14.78 -3.10 -5.78
C ALA A 101 -16.00 -3.29 -4.87
N GLY A 102 -15.79 -3.38 -3.55
CA GLY A 102 -16.85 -3.49 -2.55
C GLY A 102 -17.75 -2.25 -2.56
N THR A 103 -17.18 -1.05 -2.60
CA THR A 103 -17.95 0.19 -2.68
C THR A 103 -18.75 0.27 -3.98
N LEU A 104 -18.12 -0.01 -5.13
CA LEU A 104 -18.81 0.02 -6.42
C LEU A 104 -19.91 -1.05 -6.55
N ALA A 105 -19.77 -2.18 -5.87
CA ALA A 105 -20.76 -3.25 -5.83
C ALA A 105 -21.81 -3.08 -4.70
N ALA A 106 -21.71 -2.00 -3.90
CA ALA A 106 -22.51 -1.80 -2.69
C ALA A 106 -22.50 -3.03 -1.75
N GLN A 107 -21.31 -3.62 -1.55
CA GLN A 107 -21.08 -4.79 -0.69
C GLN A 107 -20.18 -4.40 0.49
N PRO A 108 -20.75 -3.96 1.64
CA PRO A 108 -19.97 -3.44 2.78
C PRO A 108 -18.94 -4.44 3.32
N TRP A 109 -19.30 -5.73 3.39
CA TRP A 109 -18.40 -6.76 3.92
C TRP A 109 -17.11 -6.93 3.09
N ILE A 110 -17.14 -6.67 1.78
CA ILE A 110 -15.95 -6.69 0.92
C ILE A 110 -15.06 -5.50 1.25
N VAL A 111 -15.67 -4.33 1.48
CA VAL A 111 -14.96 -3.11 1.89
C VAL A 111 -14.29 -3.32 3.25
N ASP A 112 -14.97 -3.96 4.20
CA ASP A 112 -14.42 -4.28 5.52
C ASP A 112 -13.17 -5.17 5.41
N VAL A 113 -13.27 -6.27 4.67
CA VAL A 113 -12.15 -7.21 4.46
C VAL A 113 -10.99 -6.53 3.75
N GLY A 114 -11.27 -5.73 2.72
CA GLY A 114 -10.25 -4.96 2.00
C GLY A 114 -9.57 -3.93 2.90
N GLY A 115 -10.35 -3.21 3.71
CA GLY A 115 -9.87 -2.24 4.68
C GLY A 115 -9.01 -2.86 5.78
N LEU A 116 -9.42 -3.99 6.33
CA LEU A 116 -8.64 -4.79 7.29
C LEU A 116 -7.28 -5.21 6.73
N LEU A 117 -7.25 -5.61 5.46
CA LEU A 117 -6.04 -6.06 4.78
C LEU A 117 -5.08 -4.88 4.49
N VAL A 118 -5.61 -3.71 4.13
CA VAL A 118 -4.83 -2.45 4.06
C VAL A 118 -4.31 -2.04 5.44
N LEU A 119 -5.14 -2.09 6.48
CA LEU A 119 -4.76 -1.78 7.86
C LEU A 119 -3.60 -2.67 8.33
N LEU A 120 -3.68 -3.96 8.06
CA LEU A 120 -2.61 -4.89 8.41
C LEU A 120 -1.29 -4.51 7.72
N ALA A 121 -1.33 -4.17 6.42
CA ALA A 121 -0.16 -3.72 5.68
C ALA A 121 0.42 -2.42 6.28
N LEU A 122 -0.42 -1.44 6.62
CA LEU A 122 0.01 -0.19 7.24
C LEU A 122 0.67 -0.41 8.61
N VAL A 123 0.14 -1.32 9.42
CA VAL A 123 0.73 -1.70 10.71
C VAL A 123 2.09 -2.36 10.51
N LEU A 124 2.23 -3.26 9.54
CA LEU A 124 3.51 -3.88 9.21
C LEU A 124 4.58 -2.84 8.83
N MET A 125 4.23 -1.89 7.97
CA MET A 125 5.13 -0.80 7.57
C MET A 125 5.52 0.09 8.76
N LEU A 126 4.57 0.41 9.64
CA LEU A 126 4.85 1.18 10.87
C LEU A 126 5.82 0.44 11.80
N VAL A 127 5.63 -0.88 11.95
CA VAL A 127 6.52 -1.74 12.73
C VAL A 127 7.90 -1.86 12.08
N ALA A 128 7.99 -1.85 10.75
CA ALA A 128 9.25 -1.89 10.02
C ALA A 128 10.13 -0.65 10.29
N VAL A 129 9.51 0.52 10.46
CA VAL A 129 10.22 1.80 10.72
C VAL A 129 10.27 2.21 12.19
N ARG A 130 9.88 1.34 13.13
CA ARG A 130 9.84 1.70 14.57
C ARG A 130 11.18 2.14 15.16
N GLY A 131 12.29 1.59 14.63
CA GLY A 131 13.66 1.92 15.04
C GLY A 131 14.27 3.10 14.28
N ALA A 132 13.51 3.78 13.41
CA ALA A 132 14.00 4.90 12.64
C ALA A 132 14.36 6.11 13.54
N PRO A 133 15.40 6.88 13.18
CA PRO A 133 15.81 8.06 13.95
C PRO A 133 14.70 9.11 14.02
N SER A 134 14.62 9.82 15.14
CA SER A 134 13.65 10.89 15.33
C SER A 134 13.92 12.05 14.37
N GLY A 135 12.89 12.50 13.66
CA GLY A 135 12.97 13.64 12.75
C GLY A 135 11.63 13.94 12.07
N ALA A 136 11.50 15.14 11.51
CA ALA A 136 10.25 15.60 10.89
C ALA A 136 9.72 14.65 9.81
N ALA A 137 10.62 14.07 8.99
CA ALA A 137 10.24 13.13 7.94
C ALA A 137 9.58 11.85 8.49
N VAL A 138 10.09 11.31 9.60
CA VAL A 138 9.49 10.13 10.27
C VAL A 138 8.15 10.48 10.89
N VAL A 139 8.00 11.71 11.40
CA VAL A 139 6.72 12.20 11.94
C VAL A 139 5.68 12.29 10.82
N VAL A 140 6.03 12.90 9.68
CA VAL A 140 5.14 12.97 8.51
C VAL A 140 4.75 11.57 8.04
N TYR A 141 5.72 10.66 7.92
CA TYR A 141 5.46 9.25 7.57
C TYR A 141 4.44 8.59 8.51
N ARG A 142 4.66 8.73 9.83
CA ARG A 142 3.76 8.17 10.84
C ARG A 142 2.39 8.83 10.83
N LEU A 143 2.33 10.15 10.63
CA LEU A 143 1.06 10.89 10.53
C LEU A 143 0.25 10.43 9.32
N VAL A 144 0.88 10.18 8.17
CA VAL A 144 0.20 9.62 6.99
C VAL A 144 -0.37 8.24 7.32
N ILE A 145 0.41 7.36 7.96
CA ILE A 145 -0.09 6.05 8.40
C ILE A 145 -1.27 6.19 9.36
N VAL A 146 -1.14 7.01 10.41
CA VAL A 146 -2.21 7.22 11.40
C VAL A 146 -3.46 7.77 10.76
N LEU A 147 -3.32 8.75 9.86
CA LEU A 147 -4.42 9.33 9.12
C LEU A 147 -5.17 8.26 8.30
N LEU A 148 -4.44 7.40 7.59
CA LEU A 148 -5.05 6.29 6.84
C LEU A 148 -5.71 5.27 7.75
N VAL A 149 -5.04 4.90 8.85
CA VAL A 149 -5.55 3.93 9.83
C VAL A 149 -6.83 4.42 10.50
N VAL A 150 -6.94 5.73 10.76
CA VAL A 150 -8.15 6.33 11.35
C VAL A 150 -9.23 6.57 10.31
N SER A 151 -8.86 6.93 9.09
CA SER A 151 -9.79 7.20 7.99
C SER A 151 -10.56 5.96 7.55
N ILE A 152 -9.91 4.79 7.51
CA ILE A 152 -10.55 3.53 7.07
C ILE A 152 -11.77 3.16 7.96
N PRO A 153 -11.64 3.02 9.29
CA PRO A 153 -12.77 2.73 10.17
C PRO A 153 -13.89 3.78 10.10
N ILE A 154 -13.53 5.07 9.99
CA ILE A 154 -14.53 6.13 9.87
C ILE A 154 -15.37 5.92 8.59
N GLY A 155 -14.72 5.63 7.46
CA GLY A 155 -15.41 5.34 6.20
C GLY A 155 -16.34 4.13 6.30
N LEU A 156 -15.92 3.06 6.98
CA LEU A 156 -16.74 1.86 7.19
C LEU A 156 -17.96 2.14 8.07
N VAL A 157 -17.78 2.88 9.16
CA VAL A 157 -18.86 3.26 10.07
C VAL A 157 -19.88 4.15 9.35
N LEU A 158 -19.44 5.12 8.55
CA LEU A 158 -20.34 5.98 7.78
C LEU A 158 -21.15 5.16 6.75
N ALA A 159 -20.48 4.26 6.02
CA ALA A 159 -21.15 3.39 5.04
C ALA A 159 -22.20 2.47 5.70
N TYR A 160 -21.95 2.02 6.93
CA TYR A 160 -22.93 1.23 7.69
C TYR A 160 -24.17 2.03 8.06
N PHE A 161 -24.01 3.30 8.43
CA PHE A 161 -25.14 4.17 8.74
C PHE A 161 -25.97 4.53 7.50
N ASP A 162 -25.34 4.75 6.35
CA ASP A 162 -26.07 5.00 5.09
C ASP A 162 -26.83 3.75 4.60
N ALA A 163 -26.27 2.55 4.77
CA ALA A 163 -26.92 1.30 4.38
C ALA A 163 -28.07 0.88 5.33
N GLY A 164 -28.11 1.43 6.55
CA GLY A 164 -29.11 1.14 7.58
C GLY A 164 -30.21 2.20 7.74
N ALA A 165 -30.19 3.27 6.95
CA ALA A 165 -31.21 4.31 6.98
C ALA A 165 -32.52 3.81 6.32
N PRO A 166 -33.69 3.95 6.99
CA PRO A 166 -35.00 3.49 6.48
C PRO A 166 -35.56 4.34 5.34
#